data_AF-A0A3N5GG22-F1
#
_entry.id   AF-A0A3N5GG22-F1
#
_cell.length_a   1.000
_cell.length_b   1.000
_cell.length_c   1.000
_cell.angle_alpha   90.00
_cell.angle_beta   90.00
_cell.angle_gamma   90.00
#
_symmetry.space_group_name_H-M   'P 1'
#
loop_
_entity.id
_entity.type
_entity.pdbx_description
1 polymer ?
#
loop_
_entity_poly.entity_id
_entity_poly.type
_entity_poly.pdbx_seq_one_letter_code
_entity_poly.pdbx_strand_id
1 'polypeptide(L)'
;MNPDVANAIPRLVETGTLPPAKASLFLRVARRELVSIRLELRALLYAGVLLVTGGVGLLVKENLDRIGPAVIAFAIGLAAAAALGWVWRVAPPFSWREVPAPNLAFDYILLLGVLLAAADLAYVEVQFTPLGADWPWHLLIVSILAGAAAVRFDSRVVFSLALATFAAWRGVSAARFGLDVLGADDAVRWNALGCGAFFLLLGVGLKSNFRK
;
A
#
# COMPACT_ATOMS: atom_id res chain seq x y z
N MET A 1 31.00 -1.83 -21.68
CA MET A 1 31.13 -3.23 -21.24
C MET A 1 32.45 -3.71 -21.78
N ASN A 2 33.47 -3.94 -20.95
CA ASN A 2 34.74 -4.47 -21.44
C ASN A 2 34.89 -5.91 -20.92
N PRO A 3 34.40 -6.93 -21.68
CA PRO A 3 34.39 -8.33 -21.25
C PRO A 3 35.79 -8.85 -20.93
N ASP A 4 36.82 -8.24 -21.50
CA ASP A 4 38.22 -8.56 -21.25
C ASP A 4 38.64 -8.29 -19.81
N VAL A 5 38.09 -7.22 -19.19
CA VAL A 5 38.40 -6.86 -17.80
C VAL A 5 37.81 -7.88 -16.83
N ALA A 6 36.57 -8.33 -17.05
CA ALA A 6 35.92 -9.33 -16.20
C ALA A 6 36.58 -10.72 -16.29
N ASN A 7 37.09 -11.08 -17.47
CA ASN A 7 37.81 -12.34 -17.71
C ASN A 7 39.27 -12.32 -17.24
N ALA A 8 39.87 -11.13 -17.05
CA ALA A 8 41.24 -10.98 -16.57
C ALA A 8 41.36 -11.12 -15.03
N ILE A 9 40.30 -10.84 -14.26
CA ILE A 9 40.36 -10.85 -12.79
C ILE A 9 40.70 -12.23 -12.21
N PRO A 10 40.12 -13.36 -12.68
CA PRO A 10 40.50 -14.69 -12.20
C PRO A 10 41.98 -15.00 -12.42
N ARG A 11 42.52 -14.62 -13.58
CA ARG A 11 43.93 -14.83 -13.93
C ARG A 11 44.87 -14.04 -13.01
N LEU A 12 44.49 -12.83 -12.63
CA LEU A 12 45.29 -11.98 -11.73
C LEU A 12 45.27 -12.46 -10.27
N VAL A 13 44.25 -13.21 -9.87
CA VAL A 13 44.20 -13.91 -8.56
C VAL A 13 45.11 -15.14 -8.57
N GLU A 14 45.08 -15.93 -9.65
CA GLU A 14 45.97 -17.08 -9.83
C GLU A 14 47.45 -16.67 -9.88
N THR A 15 47.75 -15.50 -10.45
CA THR A 15 49.13 -14.96 -10.54
C THR A 15 49.59 -14.34 -9.19
N GLY A 16 48.79 -14.40 -8.13
CA GLY A 16 49.14 -13.91 -6.79
C GLY A 16 49.26 -12.38 -6.68
N THR A 17 48.95 -11.64 -7.74
CA THR A 17 49.05 -10.18 -7.81
C THR A 17 47.85 -9.49 -7.16
N LEU A 18 46.71 -10.21 -7.04
CA LEU A 18 45.49 -9.75 -6.39
C LEU A 18 45.11 -10.67 -5.22
N PRO A 19 45.01 -10.15 -3.98
CA PRO A 19 44.53 -10.92 -2.84
C PRO A 19 43.11 -11.44 -3.11
N PRO A 20 42.81 -12.72 -2.78
CA PRO A 20 41.50 -13.33 -3.08
C PRO A 20 40.34 -12.60 -2.40
N ALA A 21 40.59 -11.93 -1.27
CA ALA A 21 39.62 -11.11 -0.56
C ALA A 21 39.16 -9.86 -1.35
N LYS A 22 39.98 -9.32 -2.25
CA LYS A 22 39.65 -8.11 -3.05
C LYS A 22 39.11 -8.44 -4.44
N ALA A 23 39.27 -9.67 -4.91
CA ALA A 23 38.83 -10.12 -6.23
C ALA A 23 37.31 -10.02 -6.43
N SER A 24 36.53 -10.27 -5.38
CA SER A 24 35.07 -10.17 -5.39
C SER A 24 34.58 -8.74 -5.62
N LEU A 25 35.23 -7.74 -5.01
CA LEU A 25 34.93 -6.31 -5.21
C LEU A 25 35.23 -5.85 -6.63
N PHE A 26 36.38 -6.24 -7.19
CA PHE A 26 36.74 -5.86 -8.56
C PHE A 26 35.87 -6.55 -9.61
N LEU A 27 35.45 -7.80 -9.37
CA LEU A 27 34.44 -8.47 -10.21
C LEU A 27 33.08 -7.75 -10.16
N ARG A 28 32.70 -7.20 -9.00
CA ARG A 28 31.48 -6.39 -8.84
C ARG A 28 31.50 -5.12 -9.69
N VAL A 29 32.62 -4.41 -9.63
CA VAL A 29 32.85 -3.17 -10.40
C VAL A 29 32.96 -3.46 -11.90
N ALA A 30 33.72 -4.50 -12.28
CA ALA A 30 33.92 -4.90 -13.68
C ALA A 30 32.62 -5.40 -14.34
N ARG A 31 31.75 -6.08 -13.58
CA ARG A 31 30.42 -6.51 -14.05
C ARG A 31 29.39 -5.38 -14.09
N ARG A 32 29.71 -4.16 -13.60
CA ARG A 32 28.71 -3.11 -13.32
C ARG A 32 27.48 -3.71 -12.64
N GLU A 33 27.67 -4.47 -11.56
CA GLU A 33 26.54 -4.85 -10.72
C GLU A 33 25.89 -3.55 -10.21
N LEU A 34 24.81 -3.14 -10.88
CA LEU A 34 23.98 -2.02 -10.49
C LEU A 34 23.53 -2.30 -9.06
N VAL A 35 24.07 -1.55 -8.09
CA VAL A 35 23.56 -1.59 -6.72
C VAL A 35 22.07 -1.29 -6.81
N SER A 36 21.23 -2.21 -6.35
CA SER A 36 19.79 -2.05 -6.52
C SER A 36 19.26 -0.95 -5.60
N ILE A 37 19.16 0.28 -6.11
CA ILE A 37 18.57 1.44 -5.41
C ILE A 37 17.04 1.26 -5.22
N ARG A 38 16.47 0.18 -5.76
CA ARG A 38 15.03 -0.14 -5.65
C ARG A 38 14.56 -0.18 -4.20
N LEU A 39 15.36 -0.71 -3.28
CA LEU A 39 14.97 -0.79 -1.87
C LEU A 39 14.99 0.58 -1.20
N GLU A 40 16.01 1.40 -1.49
CA GLU A 40 16.14 2.76 -1.00
C GLU A 40 15.00 3.66 -1.53
N LEU A 41 14.68 3.57 -2.83
CA LEU A 41 13.54 4.28 -3.41
C LEU A 41 12.23 3.86 -2.74
N ARG A 42 11.99 2.56 -2.53
CA ARG A 42 10.79 2.06 -1.86
C ARG A 42 10.68 2.58 -0.43
N ALA A 43 11.79 2.56 0.32
CA ALA A 43 11.82 3.08 1.68
C ALA A 43 11.51 4.57 1.72
N LEU A 44 12.09 5.35 0.80
CA LEU A 44 11.86 6.79 0.71
C LEU A 44 10.41 7.12 0.28
N LEU A 45 9.84 6.36 -0.65
CA LEU A 45 8.44 6.47 -1.06
C LEU A 45 7.48 6.14 0.09
N TYR A 46 7.69 5.03 0.81
CA TYR A 46 6.91 4.69 1.99
C TYR A 46 7.01 5.76 3.09
N ALA A 47 8.23 6.25 3.35
CA ALA A 47 8.46 7.33 4.30
C ALA A 47 7.73 8.61 3.88
N GLY A 48 7.76 8.96 2.59
CA GLY A 48 7.02 10.10 2.05
C GLY A 48 5.51 9.96 2.26
N VAL A 49 4.93 8.80 1.92
CA VAL A 49 3.50 8.54 2.16
C VAL A 49 3.14 8.65 3.63
N LEU A 50 3.97 8.08 4.52
CA LEU A 50 3.76 8.12 5.95
C LEU A 50 3.87 9.55 6.50
N LEU A 51 4.87 10.32 6.08
CA LEU A 51 5.07 11.70 6.47
C LEU A 51 3.93 12.61 6.00
N VAL A 52 3.45 12.43 4.76
CA VAL A 52 2.32 13.21 4.25
C VAL A 52 1.04 12.87 5.01
N THR A 53 0.73 11.58 5.17
CA THR A 53 -0.50 11.14 5.86
C THR A 53 -0.47 11.55 7.34
N GLY A 54 0.66 11.36 8.01
CA GLY A 54 0.85 11.77 9.40
C GLY A 54 0.87 13.30 9.58
N GLY A 55 1.50 14.02 8.65
CA GLY A 55 1.54 15.48 8.65
C GLY A 55 0.16 16.09 8.45
N VAL A 56 -0.64 15.56 7.52
CA VAL A 56 -2.06 15.95 7.36
C VAL A 56 -2.82 15.69 8.66
N GLY A 57 -2.67 14.51 9.27
CA GLY A 57 -3.34 14.18 10.54
C GLY A 57 -2.99 15.13 11.69
N LEU A 58 -1.71 15.52 11.83
CA LEU A 58 -1.26 16.50 12.83
C LEU A 58 -1.82 17.89 12.54
N LEU A 59 -1.73 18.34 11.28
CA LEU A 59 -2.21 19.66 10.87
C LEU A 59 -3.71 19.81 11.14
N VAL A 60 -4.49 18.76 10.85
CA VAL A 60 -5.92 18.69 11.15
C VAL A 60 -6.14 18.83 12.65
N LYS A 61 -5.45 18.04 13.47
CA LYS A 61 -5.61 18.05 14.92
C LYS A 61 -5.35 19.43 15.54
N GLU A 62 -4.33 20.14 15.06
CA GLU A 62 -3.92 21.44 15.62
C GLU A 62 -4.74 22.63 15.10
N ASN A 63 -5.30 22.55 13.89
CA ASN A 63 -5.92 23.70 13.22
C ASN A 63 -7.45 23.60 13.07
N LEU A 64 -8.05 22.55 13.62
CA LEU A 64 -9.50 22.31 13.65
C LEU A 64 -10.28 23.52 14.16
N ASP A 65 -9.84 24.13 15.26
CA ASP A 65 -10.55 25.24 15.92
C ASP A 65 -10.51 26.57 15.12
N ARG A 66 -9.55 26.72 14.19
CA ARG A 66 -9.33 27.97 13.43
C ARG A 66 -9.90 27.96 12.01
N ILE A 67 -9.83 26.83 11.31
CA ILE A 67 -10.03 26.76 9.85
C ILE A 67 -11.44 26.27 9.48
N GLY A 68 -12.16 25.66 10.43
CA GLY A 68 -13.50 25.13 10.22
C GLY A 68 -13.48 23.74 9.57
N PRO A 69 -14.31 22.79 10.01
CA PRO A 69 -14.24 21.40 9.55
C PRO A 69 -14.42 21.21 8.03
N ALA A 70 -15.27 22.02 7.40
CA ALA A 70 -15.55 21.91 5.97
C ALA A 70 -14.34 22.25 5.09
N VAL A 71 -13.52 23.22 5.50
CA VAL A 71 -12.33 23.64 4.73
C VAL A 71 -11.25 22.55 4.80
N ILE A 72 -11.12 21.92 5.97
CA ILE A 72 -10.18 20.81 6.16
C ILE A 72 -10.57 19.62 5.29
N ALA A 73 -11.85 19.20 5.33
CA ALA A 73 -12.35 18.15 4.46
C ALA A 73 -12.12 18.49 2.98
N PHE A 74 -12.43 19.72 2.57
CA PHE A 74 -12.19 20.14 1.20
C PHE A 74 -10.70 20.09 0.80
N ALA A 75 -9.79 20.49 1.69
CA ALA A 75 -8.35 20.45 1.43
C ALA A 75 -7.82 19.01 1.27
N ILE A 76 -8.24 18.10 2.16
CA ILE A 76 -7.85 16.68 2.08
C ILE A 76 -8.46 16.04 0.83
N GLY A 77 -9.74 16.27 0.57
CA GLY A 77 -10.43 15.81 -0.63
C GLY A 77 -9.77 16.31 -1.92
N LEU A 78 -9.34 17.58 -1.95
CA LEU A 78 -8.64 18.16 -3.10
C LEU A 78 -7.25 17.54 -3.31
N ALA A 79 -6.51 17.30 -2.23
CA ALA A 79 -5.22 16.58 -2.28
C ALA A 79 -5.40 15.13 -2.75
N ALA A 80 -6.43 14.43 -2.28
CA ALA A 80 -6.80 13.09 -2.73
C ALA A 80 -7.15 13.09 -4.22
N ALA A 81 -7.98 14.04 -4.67
CA ALA A 81 -8.39 14.20 -6.06
C ALA A 81 -7.20 14.52 -6.97
N ALA A 82 -6.25 15.34 -6.53
CA ALA A 82 -5.03 15.64 -7.27
C ALA A 82 -4.16 14.39 -7.45
N ALA A 83 -3.96 13.60 -6.40
CA ALA A 83 -3.20 12.36 -6.45
C ALA A 83 -3.87 11.32 -7.37
N LEU A 84 -5.16 11.08 -7.18
CA LEU A 84 -5.93 10.13 -7.99
C LEU A 84 -6.09 10.60 -9.45
N GLY A 85 -6.27 11.90 -9.67
CA GLY A 85 -6.35 12.50 -11.00
C GLY A 85 -5.03 12.39 -11.78
N TRP A 86 -3.89 12.54 -11.11
CA TRP A 86 -2.59 12.27 -11.71
C TRP A 86 -2.43 10.79 -12.08
N VAL A 87 -2.78 9.90 -11.16
CA VAL A 87 -2.78 8.44 -11.41
C VAL A 87 -3.66 8.11 -12.60
N TRP A 88 -4.86 8.68 -12.71
CA TRP A 88 -5.77 8.46 -13.83
C TRP A 88 -5.18 8.89 -15.17
N ARG A 89 -4.43 10.00 -15.22
CA ARG A 89 -3.79 10.48 -16.45
C ARG A 89 -2.60 9.63 -16.87
N VAL A 90 -1.86 9.08 -15.92
CA VAL A 90 -0.66 8.26 -16.17
C VAL A 90 -1.01 6.78 -16.32
N ALA A 91 -2.20 6.36 -15.86
CA ALA A 91 -2.62 4.97 -15.86
C ALA A 91 -2.71 4.41 -17.29
N PRO A 92 -2.13 3.22 -17.54
CA PRO A 92 -2.33 2.51 -18.79
C PRO A 92 -3.82 2.10 -18.96
N PRO A 93 -4.27 1.84 -20.20
CA PRO A 93 -5.62 1.35 -20.45
C PRO A 93 -5.87 0.05 -19.67
N PHE A 94 -7.10 -0.11 -19.20
CA PHE A 94 -7.52 -1.28 -18.42
C PHE A 94 -7.28 -2.57 -19.22
N SER A 95 -6.63 -3.54 -18.61
CA SER A 95 -6.32 -4.85 -19.20
C SER A 95 -6.64 -5.95 -18.18
N TRP A 96 -7.24 -7.03 -18.66
CA TRP A 96 -7.50 -8.24 -17.87
C TRP A 96 -6.24 -9.12 -17.68
N ARG A 97 -5.14 -8.78 -18.36
CA ARG A 97 -3.81 -9.37 -18.16
C ARG A 97 -2.97 -8.46 -17.28
N GLU A 98 -2.14 -9.08 -16.43
CA GLU A 98 -1.23 -8.38 -15.50
C GLU A 98 -0.40 -7.34 -16.26
N VAL A 99 -0.59 -6.07 -15.91
CA VAL A 99 0.16 -4.97 -16.54
C VAL A 99 1.28 -4.60 -15.57
N PRO A 100 2.56 -4.80 -15.94
CA PRO A 100 3.64 -4.36 -15.08
C PRO A 100 3.50 -2.86 -14.81
N ALA A 101 3.52 -2.49 -13.53
CA ALA A 101 3.36 -1.10 -13.10
C ALA A 101 4.33 -0.20 -13.90
N PRO A 102 3.84 0.90 -14.52
CA PRO A 102 4.65 1.73 -15.42
C PRO A 102 5.91 2.27 -14.76
N ASN A 103 5.82 2.56 -13.46
CA ASN A 103 6.93 3.01 -12.63
C ASN A 103 6.68 2.62 -11.16
N LEU A 104 7.76 2.58 -10.37
CA LEU A 104 7.67 2.24 -8.95
C LEU A 104 6.83 3.25 -8.16
N ALA A 105 6.84 4.53 -8.54
CA ALA A 105 6.15 5.61 -7.83
C ALA A 105 4.63 5.57 -7.98
N PHE A 106 4.12 4.97 -9.06
CA PHE A 106 2.70 4.92 -9.41
C PHE A 106 1.89 4.25 -8.31
N ASP A 107 2.34 3.08 -7.84
CA ASP A 107 1.69 2.34 -6.76
C ASP A 107 1.62 3.15 -5.46
N TYR A 108 2.66 3.95 -5.16
CA TYR A 108 2.73 4.75 -3.94
C TYR A 108 1.90 6.01 -4.01
N ILE A 109 1.81 6.67 -5.18
CA ILE A 109 0.95 7.83 -5.37
C ILE A 109 -0.51 7.40 -5.37
N LEU A 110 -0.82 6.24 -5.98
CA LEU A 110 -2.14 5.63 -5.86
C LEU A 110 -2.46 5.29 -4.41
N LEU A 111 -1.54 4.65 -3.69
CA LEU A 111 -1.69 4.35 -2.26
C LEU A 111 -1.95 5.63 -1.46
N LEU A 112 -1.18 6.69 -1.71
CA LEU A 112 -1.37 7.99 -1.07
C LEU A 112 -2.75 8.57 -1.36
N GLY A 113 -3.19 8.57 -2.62
CA GLY A 113 -4.51 9.06 -3.00
C GLY A 113 -5.65 8.29 -2.33
N VAL A 114 -5.54 6.96 -2.26
CA VAL A 114 -6.53 6.10 -1.58
C VAL A 114 -6.51 6.34 -0.06
N LEU A 115 -5.33 6.49 0.56
CA LEU A 115 -5.19 6.80 1.98
C LEU A 115 -5.79 8.16 2.32
N LEU A 116 -5.53 9.19 1.52
CA LEU A 116 -6.10 10.52 1.71
C LEU A 116 -7.62 10.50 1.53
N ALA A 117 -8.14 9.81 0.52
CA ALA A 117 -9.58 9.67 0.33
C ALA A 117 -10.26 8.92 1.50
N ALA A 118 -9.61 7.87 2.00
CA ALA A 118 -10.09 7.14 3.18
C ALA A 118 -10.06 8.01 4.44
N ALA A 119 -8.99 8.80 4.63
CA ALA A 119 -8.86 9.72 5.75
C ALA A 119 -9.89 10.86 5.68
N ASP A 120 -10.16 11.39 4.49
CA ASP A 120 -11.20 12.40 4.27
C ASP A 120 -12.58 11.87 4.63
N LEU A 121 -12.93 10.68 4.14
CA LEU A 121 -14.22 10.06 4.46
C LEU A 121 -14.36 9.78 5.96
N ALA A 122 -13.29 9.31 6.62
CA ALA A 122 -13.28 9.11 8.06
C ALA A 122 -13.39 10.44 8.84
N TYR A 123 -12.76 11.50 8.35
CA TYR A 123 -12.83 12.83 8.95
C TYR A 123 -14.23 13.43 8.84
N VAL A 124 -14.81 13.38 7.64
CA VAL A 124 -16.20 13.80 7.38
C VAL A 124 -17.14 13.03 8.30
N GLU A 125 -16.90 11.74 8.47
CA GLU A 125 -17.72 10.94 9.35
C GLU A 125 -17.63 11.37 10.81
N VAL A 126 -16.42 11.59 11.33
CA VAL A 126 -16.23 11.98 12.73
C VAL A 126 -16.83 13.36 13.01
N GLN A 127 -16.76 14.29 12.05
CA GLN A 127 -17.20 15.66 12.25
C GLN A 127 -18.68 15.89 11.96
N PHE A 128 -19.21 15.27 10.91
CA PHE A 128 -20.60 15.48 10.47
C PHE A 128 -21.53 14.32 10.84
N THR A 129 -20.98 13.20 11.30
CA THR A 129 -21.72 11.98 11.71
C THR A 129 -22.86 11.60 10.77
N PRO A 130 -22.66 11.57 9.43
CA PRO A 130 -23.74 11.26 8.49
C PRO A 130 -24.32 9.85 8.67
N LEU A 131 -23.57 8.88 9.22
CA LEU A 131 -24.11 7.55 9.53
C LEU A 131 -24.38 7.32 11.02
N GLY A 132 -23.84 8.14 11.91
CA GLY A 132 -24.13 8.09 13.35
C GLY A 132 -23.86 6.72 13.97
N ALA A 133 -24.92 5.99 14.37
CA ALA A 133 -24.81 4.68 15.00
C ALA A 133 -24.24 3.59 14.06
N ASP A 134 -24.47 3.74 12.75
CA ASP A 134 -24.02 2.83 11.70
C ASP A 134 -22.57 3.07 11.27
N TRP A 135 -21.77 3.63 12.18
CA TRP A 135 -20.39 4.03 11.90
C TRP A 135 -19.46 2.91 11.36
N PRO A 136 -19.67 1.62 11.57
CA PRO A 136 -18.78 0.65 10.93
C PRO A 136 -18.86 0.70 9.39
N TRP A 137 -20.01 1.06 8.81
CA TRP A 137 -20.24 0.95 7.36
C TRP A 137 -19.28 1.77 6.48
N HIS A 138 -18.67 2.86 6.96
CA HIS A 138 -17.66 3.58 6.15
C HIS A 138 -16.44 2.75 5.90
N LEU A 139 -16.02 1.92 6.86
CA LEU A 139 -14.88 1.02 6.67
C LEU A 139 -15.16 0.05 5.52
N LEU A 140 -16.40 -0.43 5.40
CA LEU A 140 -16.80 -1.26 4.26
C LEU A 140 -16.78 -0.46 2.94
N ILE A 141 -17.29 0.77 2.95
CA ILE A 141 -17.28 1.65 1.77
C ILE A 141 -15.83 1.90 1.31
N VAL A 142 -14.93 2.27 2.23
CA VAL A 142 -13.50 2.47 1.95
C VAL A 142 -12.87 1.19 1.41
N SER A 143 -13.18 0.04 2.00
CA SER A 143 -12.68 -1.25 1.52
C SER A 143 -13.12 -1.53 0.08
N ILE A 144 -14.38 -1.27 -0.26
CA ILE A 144 -14.90 -1.50 -1.61
C ILE A 144 -14.25 -0.53 -2.60
N LEU A 145 -14.14 0.76 -2.24
CA LEU A 145 -13.49 1.78 -3.07
C LEU A 145 -12.01 1.45 -3.31
N ALA A 146 -11.28 1.06 -2.26
CA ALA A 146 -9.89 0.62 -2.37
C ALA A 146 -9.77 -0.66 -3.21
N GLY A 147 -10.68 -1.62 -3.05
CA GLY A 147 -10.71 -2.85 -3.85
C GLY A 147 -10.98 -2.57 -5.33
N ALA A 148 -11.93 -1.70 -5.64
CA ALA A 148 -12.22 -1.27 -7.00
C ALA A 148 -11.02 -0.55 -7.64
N ALA A 149 -10.36 0.34 -6.88
CA ALA A 149 -9.13 1.00 -7.32
C ALA A 149 -8.01 -0.03 -7.55
N ALA A 150 -7.84 -1.00 -6.65
CA ALA A 150 -6.84 -2.05 -6.79
C ALA A 150 -7.03 -2.88 -8.07
N VAL A 151 -8.27 -3.27 -8.39
CA VAL A 151 -8.59 -3.99 -9.63
C VAL A 151 -8.41 -3.11 -10.86
N ARG A 152 -8.77 -1.82 -10.78
CA ARG A 152 -8.65 -0.89 -11.91
C ARG A 152 -7.21 -0.55 -12.27
N PHE A 153 -6.32 -0.45 -11.28
CA PHE A 153 -4.92 -0.04 -11.45
C PHE A 153 -3.92 -1.19 -11.28
N ASP A 154 -4.39 -2.42 -11.07
CA ASP A 154 -3.59 -3.64 -10.90
C ASP A 154 -2.54 -3.54 -9.77
N SER A 155 -2.90 -2.89 -8.66
CA SER A 155 -1.97 -2.62 -7.56
C SER A 155 -2.17 -3.57 -6.39
N ARG A 156 -1.16 -4.42 -6.13
CA ARG A 156 -1.15 -5.38 -5.01
C ARG A 156 -1.15 -4.68 -3.65
N VAL A 157 -0.50 -3.52 -3.54
CA VAL A 157 -0.41 -2.77 -2.28
C VAL A 157 -1.79 -2.23 -1.90
N VAL A 158 -2.50 -1.62 -2.85
CA VAL A 158 -3.86 -1.12 -2.64
C VAL A 158 -4.84 -2.28 -2.37
N PHE A 159 -4.64 -3.43 -3.03
CA PHE A 159 -5.44 -4.61 -2.73
C PHE A 159 -5.26 -5.08 -1.28
N SER A 160 -4.01 -5.13 -0.79
CA SER A 160 -3.75 -5.48 0.61
C SER A 160 -4.34 -4.48 1.59
N LEU A 161 -4.34 -3.18 1.25
CA LEU A 161 -5.03 -2.15 2.01
C LEU A 161 -6.55 -2.40 2.05
N ALA A 162 -7.17 -2.68 0.91
CA ALA A 162 -8.60 -3.00 0.84
C ALA A 162 -8.97 -4.18 1.74
N LEU A 163 -8.18 -5.26 1.69
CA LEU A 163 -8.36 -6.42 2.55
C LEU A 163 -8.18 -6.08 4.04
N ALA A 164 -7.18 -5.27 4.40
CA ALA A 164 -6.97 -4.83 5.76
C ALA A 164 -8.14 -3.98 6.29
N THR A 165 -8.66 -3.07 5.46
CA THR A 165 -9.84 -2.25 5.80
C THR A 165 -11.09 -3.11 5.93
N PHE A 166 -11.29 -4.12 5.07
CA PHE A 166 -12.38 -5.08 5.20
C PHE A 166 -12.29 -5.85 6.53
N ALA A 167 -11.11 -6.32 6.89
CA ALA A 167 -10.87 -7.00 8.16
C ALA A 167 -11.17 -6.08 9.35
N ALA A 168 -10.76 -4.82 9.27
CA ALA A 168 -11.06 -3.81 10.29
C ALA A 168 -12.57 -3.58 10.43
N TRP A 169 -13.30 -3.44 9.31
CA TRP A 169 -14.77 -3.35 9.33
C TRP A 169 -15.39 -4.55 10.03
N ARG A 170 -14.95 -5.76 9.69
CA ARG A 170 -15.50 -6.99 10.25
C ARG A 170 -15.22 -7.11 11.74
N GLY A 171 -14.01 -6.73 12.18
CA GLY A 171 -13.64 -6.69 13.60
C GLY A 171 -14.47 -5.69 14.40
N VAL A 172 -14.60 -4.45 13.92
CA VAL A 172 -15.40 -3.41 14.58
C VAL A 172 -16.89 -3.77 14.62
N SER A 173 -17.41 -4.32 13.52
CA SER A 173 -18.81 -4.77 13.46
C SER A 173 -19.06 -5.90 14.45
N ALA A 174 -18.19 -6.92 14.49
CA ALA A 174 -18.31 -8.03 15.43
C ALA A 174 -18.26 -7.56 16.89
N ALA A 175 -17.39 -6.59 17.22
CA ALA A 175 -17.31 -6.03 18.56
C ALA A 175 -18.58 -5.25 18.97
N ARG A 176 -19.22 -4.52 18.04
CA ARG A 176 -20.45 -3.76 18.32
C ARG A 176 -21.72 -4.63 18.40
N PHE A 177 -21.80 -5.71 17.61
CA PHE A 177 -22.97 -6.60 17.60
C PHE A 177 -22.96 -7.65 18.74
N GLY A 178 -22.03 -7.51 19.69
CA GLY A 178 -21.98 -8.24 20.95
C GLY A 178 -20.59 -8.84 21.20
N LEU A 179 -19.80 -8.25 22.12
CA LEU A 179 -19.24 -8.92 23.31
C LEU A 179 -18.05 -8.24 23.97
N ASP A 180 -18.11 -8.23 25.31
CA ASP A 180 -16.96 -8.21 26.21
C ASP A 180 -15.91 -9.23 25.75
N VAL A 181 -14.69 -8.75 25.58
CA VAL A 181 -13.53 -9.46 24.99
C VAL A 181 -13.10 -10.69 25.82
N LEU A 182 -13.78 -10.98 26.94
CA LEU A 182 -13.49 -12.06 27.89
C LEU A 182 -14.57 -13.17 27.94
N GLY A 183 -15.60 -13.14 27.09
CA GLY A 183 -16.67 -14.14 27.07
C GLY A 183 -17.25 -14.42 25.68
N ALA A 184 -16.42 -14.77 24.70
CA ALA A 184 -16.84 -14.89 23.30
C ALA A 184 -17.99 -15.90 23.05
N ASP A 185 -19.20 -15.39 22.77
CA ASP A 185 -20.29 -16.15 22.14
C ASP A 185 -19.80 -16.79 20.84
N ASP A 186 -20.40 -17.95 20.54
CA ASP A 186 -20.13 -18.72 19.34
C ASP A 186 -20.31 -17.91 18.04
N ALA A 187 -21.17 -16.89 18.02
CA ALA A 187 -21.41 -16.04 16.86
C ALA A 187 -20.20 -15.19 16.42
N VAL A 188 -19.37 -14.71 17.35
CA VAL A 188 -18.16 -13.94 17.04
C VAL A 188 -17.08 -14.86 16.49
N ARG A 189 -16.97 -16.07 17.04
CA ARG A 189 -16.03 -17.10 16.60
C ARG A 189 -16.32 -17.55 15.17
N TRP A 190 -17.58 -17.80 14.83
CA TRP A 190 -17.99 -18.16 13.47
C TRP A 190 -17.76 -17.04 12.45
N ASN A 191 -17.97 -15.76 12.83
CA ASN A 191 -17.66 -14.63 11.95
C ASN A 191 -16.15 -14.47 11.72
N ALA A 192 -15.32 -14.62 12.75
CA ALA A 192 -13.87 -14.55 12.63
C ALA A 192 -13.31 -15.69 11.76
N LEU A 193 -13.82 -16.91 11.95
CA LEU A 193 -13.48 -18.07 11.12
C LEU A 193 -13.93 -17.89 9.67
N GLY A 194 -15.15 -17.37 9.44
CA GLY A 194 -15.66 -17.07 8.10
C GLY A 194 -14.83 -16.02 7.37
N CYS A 195 -14.42 -14.95 8.07
CA CYS A 195 -13.57 -13.92 7.50
C CYS A 195 -12.16 -14.45 7.18
N GLY A 196 -11.57 -15.23 8.09
CA GLY A 196 -10.29 -15.90 7.86
C GLY A 196 -10.33 -16.89 6.68
N ALA A 197 -11.39 -17.69 6.59
CA ALA A 197 -11.61 -18.61 5.48
C ALA A 197 -11.79 -17.87 4.15
N PHE A 198 -12.51 -16.75 4.13
CA PHE A 198 -12.67 -15.91 2.94
C PHE A 198 -11.33 -15.35 2.45
N PHE A 199 -10.49 -14.82 3.33
CA PHE A 199 -9.14 -14.35 2.97
C PHE A 199 -8.26 -15.49 2.45
N LEU A 200 -8.33 -16.68 3.06
CA LEU A 200 -7.59 -17.86 2.59
C LEU A 200 -8.06 -18.29 1.19
N LEU A 201 -9.36 -18.31 0.93
CA LEU A 201 -9.93 -18.64 -0.38
C LEU A 201 -9.53 -17.63 -1.46
N LEU A 202 -9.57 -16.33 -1.14
CA LEU A 202 -9.08 -15.27 -2.04
C LEU A 202 -7.59 -15.43 -2.33
N GLY A 203 -6.79 -15.69 -1.30
CA GLY A 203 -5.34 -15.90 -1.44
C GLY A 203 -5.00 -17.13 -2.29
N VAL A 204 -5.74 -18.23 -2.12
CA VAL A 204 -5.57 -19.46 -2.91
C VAL A 204 -6.05 -19.25 -4.36
N GLY A 205 -7.16 -18.54 -4.57
CA GLY A 205 -7.70 -18.23 -5.90
C GLY A 205 -6.80 -17.29 -6.70
N LEU A 206 -6.16 -16.31 -6.05
CA LEU A 206 -5.14 -15.47 -6.68
C LEU A 206 -3.91 -16.30 -7.07
N LYS A 207 -3.42 -17.20 -6.19
CA LYS A 207 -2.26 -18.06 -6.46
C LYS A 207 -2.50 -19.06 -7.60
N SER A 208 -3.72 -19.57 -7.78
CA SER A 208 -4.03 -20.51 -8.86
C SER A 208 -4.06 -19.85 -10.24
N ASN A 209 -4.38 -18.56 -10.32
CA ASN A 209 -4.29 -17.77 -11.55
C ASN A 209 -2.84 -17.43 -11.95
N PHE A 210 -1.87 -17.45 -11.03
CA PHE A 210 -0.44 -17.26 -11.33
C PHE A 210 0.25 -18.49 -11.95
N ARG A 211 -0.44 -19.63 -12.05
CA ARG A 211 0.16 -20.91 -12.48
C ARG A 211 -0.36 -21.39 -13.84
N LYS A 212 -1.14 -20.57 -14.55
CA LYS A 212 -1.54 -20.75 -15.96
C LYS A 212 -0.99 -19.61 -16.78
#